data_AF-A0A7X5ZV89-F1
#
_entry.id   AF-A0A7X5ZV89-F1
#
_cell.length_a   1.000
_cell.length_b   1.000
_cell.length_c   1.000
_cell.angle_alpha   90.00
_cell.angle_beta   90.00
_cell.angle_gamma   90.00
#
_symmetry.space_group_name_H-M   'P 1'
#
loop_
_entity.id
_entity.type
_entity.pdbx_description
1 polymer ?
#
loop_
_entity_poly.entity_id
_entity_poly.type
_entity_poly.pdbx_seq_one_letter_code
_entity_poly.pdbx_strand_id
1 'polypeptide(L)' 'MKVNEVPGFPCPQCGKLVHIDFAEFLRTGEATCSYCLLRLSIDRKASDAFVETMRSPPIMRGGKGR' A
#
# COMPACT_ATOMS: atom_id res chain seq x y z
N MET A 1 -24.39 -14.28 9.12
CA MET A 1 -24.40 -13.14 8.18
C MET A 1 -22.96 -12.69 8.03
N LYS A 2 -22.35 -12.79 6.83
CA LYS A 2 -21.00 -12.26 6.60
C LYS A 2 -21.12 -10.74 6.53
N VAL A 3 -20.49 -10.03 7.46
CA VAL A 3 -20.34 -8.58 7.35
C VAL A 3 -19.49 -8.36 6.11
N ASN A 4 -20.07 -7.71 5.10
CA ASN A 4 -19.32 -7.29 3.92
C ASN A 4 -18.50 -6.07 4.36
N GLU A 5 -17.40 -6.31 5.08
CA GLU A 5 -16.54 -5.25 5.58
C GLU A 5 -15.98 -4.50 4.38
N VAL A 6 -16.42 -3.25 4.23
CA VAL A 6 -15.94 -2.38 3.16
C VAL A 6 -14.47 -2.08 3.47
N PRO A 7 -13.53 -2.49 2.61
CA PRO A 7 -12.12 -2.33 2.89
C PRO A 7 -11.73 -0.88 3.07
N GLY A 8 -10.72 -0.65 3.90
CA GLY A 8 -10.27 0.68 4.23
C GLY A 8 -9.03 0.68 5.11
N PHE A 9 -8.52 1.88 5.36
CA PHE A 9 -7.38 2.11 6.23
C PHE A 9 -7.58 3.42 7.03
N PRO A 10 -7.01 3.55 8.23
CA PRO A 10 -7.14 4.77 9.02
C PRO A 10 -6.41 5.94 8.34
N CYS A 11 -7.09 7.08 8.23
CA CYS A 11 -6.47 8.30 7.72
C CYS A 11 -5.32 8.75 8.64
N PRO A 12 -4.11 8.99 8.10
CA PRO A 12 -2.96 9.38 8.92
C PRO A 12 -3.11 10.76 9.57
N GLN A 13 -3.99 11.62 9.05
CA GLN A 13 -4.21 12.97 9.59
C GLN A 13 -5.35 13.04 10.60
N CYS A 14 -6.47 12.37 10.34
CA CYS A 14 -7.67 12.52 11.18
C CYS A 14 -8.13 11.22 11.87
N GLY A 15 -7.42 10.09 11.69
CA GLY A 15 -7.70 8.80 12.32
C GLY A 15 -8.97 8.08 11.84
N LYS A 16 -9.87 8.76 11.13
CA LYS A 16 -11.10 8.17 10.59
C LYS A 16 -10.80 7.17 9.46
N LEU A 17 -11.62 6.12 9.37
CA LEU A 17 -11.48 5.09 8.35
C LEU A 17 -11.75 5.65 6.96
N VAL A 18 -10.78 5.55 6.06
CA VAL A 18 -10.93 5.85 4.63
C VAL A 18 -11.38 4.57 3.96
N HIS A 19 -12.65 4.50 3.59
CA HIS A 19 -13.17 3.42 2.76
C HIS A 19 -12.64 3.58 1.33
N ILE A 20 -12.13 2.49 0.77
CA ILE A 20 -11.61 2.46 -0.59
C ILE A 20 -12.15 1.24 -1.32
N ASP A 21 -12.35 1.36 -2.63
CA ASP A 21 -12.35 0.20 -3.51
C ASP A 21 -10.88 -0.12 -3.83
N PHE A 22 -10.39 -1.30 -3.43
CA PHE A 22 -9.00 -1.67 -3.65
C PHE A 22 -8.63 -1.69 -5.13
N ALA A 23 -9.52 -2.16 -6.01
CA ALA A 23 -9.24 -2.24 -7.43
C ALA A 23 -9.16 -0.84 -8.04
N GLU A 24 -10.04 0.08 -7.64
CA GLU A 24 -9.96 1.47 -8.07
C GLU A 24 -8.72 2.17 -7.52
N PHE A 25 -8.44 2.03 -6.22
CA PHE A 25 -7.26 2.63 -5.60
C PHE A 25 -5.95 2.14 -6.24
N LEU A 26 -5.87 0.85 -6.57
CA LEU A 26 -4.72 0.28 -7.29
C LEU A 26 -4.68 0.65 -8.77
N ARG A 27 -5.78 1.11 -9.39
CA ARG A 27 -5.77 1.64 -10.76
C ARG A 27 -5.38 3.11 -10.78
N THR A 28 -6.05 3.94 -9.98
CA THR A 28 -5.83 5.40 -9.93
C THR A 28 -4.54 5.75 -9.21
N GLY A 29 -4.14 4.94 -8.23
CA GLY A 29 -3.07 5.27 -7.30
C GLY A 29 -3.42 6.39 -6.34
N GLU A 30 -4.70 6.76 -6.22
CA GLU A 30 -5.15 7.90 -5.42
C GLU A 30 -6.36 7.54 -4.54
N ALA A 31 -6.34 8.01 -3.30
CA ALA A 31 -7.47 7.96 -2.39
C ALA A 31 -7.64 9.31 -1.70
N THR A 32 -8.88 9.73 -1.47
CA THR A 32 -9.19 10.96 -0.73
C THR A 32 -9.95 10.62 0.54
N CYS A 33 -9.51 11.16 1.67
CA CYS A 33 -10.27 11.03 2.91
C CYS A 33 -11.52 11.92 2.84
N SER A 34 -12.71 11.32 2.91
CA SER A 34 -13.98 12.07 2.88
C SER A 34 -14.23 12.96 4.10
N TYR A 35 -13.41 12.87 5.14
CA TYR A 35 -13.59 13.61 6.39
C TYR A 35 -12.68 14.84 6.52
N CYS A 36 -11.40 14.71 6.17
CA CYS A 36 -10.43 15.82 6.25
C CYS A 36 -9.88 16.24 4.89
N LEU A 37 -10.34 15.59 3.81
CA LEU A 37 -9.98 15.88 2.41
C LEU A 37 -8.50 15.68 2.08
N LEU A 38 -7.74 15.02 2.97
CA LEU A 38 -6.38 14.60 2.67
C LEU A 38 -6.38 13.69 1.43
N ARG A 39 -5.61 14.09 0.42
CA ARG A 39 -5.31 13.26 -0.74
C ARG A 39 -4.08 12.41 -0.45
N LEU A 40 -4.22 11.12 -0.67
CA LEU A 40 -3.19 10.12 -0.52
C LEU A 40 -2.91 9.54 -1.89
N SER A 41 -1.63 9.28 -2.18
CA SER A 41 -1.22 8.66 -3.45
C SER A 41 -0.22 7.55 -3.21
N ILE A 42 -0.23 6.56 -4.10
CA ILE A 42 0.73 5.46 -4.12
C ILE A 42 2.00 5.94 -4.83
N ASP A 43 3.14 5.90 -4.15
CA ASP A 43 4.43 6.02 -4.80
C ASP A 43 4.73 4.73 -5.59
N ARG A 44 4.44 4.76 -6.89
CA ARG A 44 4.66 3.62 -7.78
C ARG A 44 6.13 3.27 -7.92
N LYS A 45 7.03 4.26 -7.90
CA LYS A 45 8.47 3.99 -8.03
C LYS A 45 8.99 3.20 -6.84
N ALA A 46 8.60 3.61 -5.63
CA ALA A 46 8.92 2.88 -4.42
C ALA A 46 8.28 1.48 -4.42
N SER A 47 7.02 1.37 -4.86
CA SER A 47 6.30 0.09 -4.93
C SER A 47 6.96 -0.88 -5.90
N ASP A 48 7.31 -0.42 -7.10
CA ASP A 48 7.91 -1.26 -8.14
C ASP A 48 9.32 -1.70 -7.75
N ALA A 49 10.12 -0.81 -7.14
CA ALA A 49 11.43 -1.16 -6.60
C ALA A 49 11.33 -2.25 -5.53
N PHE A 50 10.31 -2.18 -4.67
CA PHE A 50 10.05 -3.21 -3.66
C PHE A 50 9.62 -4.53 -4.30
N VAL A 51 8.73 -4.50 -5.28
CA VAL A 51 8.30 -5.70 -6.02
C VAL A 51 9.47 -6.38 -6.72
N GLU A 52 10.36 -5.62 -7.36
CA GLU A 52 11.56 -6.14 -8.01
C GLU A 52 12.52 -6.78 -7.00
N THR A 53 12.69 -6.13 -5.83
CA THR A 53 13.47 -6.68 -4.71
C THR A 53 12.87 -8.01 -4.23
N MET A 54 11.55 -8.11 -4.12
CA MET A 54 10.85 -9.32 -3.67
C MET A 54 10.86 -10.45 -4.72
N ARG A 55 10.94 -10.12 -6.01
CA ARG A 55 11.06 -11.10 -7.10
C ARG A 55 12.45 -11.68 -7.22
N SER A 56 13.46 -10.93 -6.82
CA SER A 56 14.85 -11.39 -6.84
C SER A 56 15.07 -12.42 -5.73
N PRO A 57 15.66 -13.61 -6.01
CA PRO A 57 16.00 -14.54 -4.96
C PRO A 57 16.98 -13.87 -3.97
N PRO A 58 16.89 -14.17 -2.66
CA PRO A 58 17.77 -13.57 -1.68
C PRO A 58 19.22 -13.83 -2.11
N ILE A 59 19.99 -12.74 -2.26
CA ILE A 59 21.40 -12.83 -2.57
C ILE A 59 22.07 -13.46 -1.34
N MET A 60 22.25 -14.78 -1.35
CA MET A 60 23.05 -15.48 -0.36
C MET A 60 24.49 -14.98 -0.52
N ARG A 61 24.88 -13.93 0.21
CA ARG A 61 26.27 -13.53 0.32
C ARG A 61 27.01 -14.67 1.00
N GLY A 62 27.59 -15.55 0.20
CA GLY A 62 28.45 -16.63 0.66
C GLY A 62 29.53 -16.04 1.56
N GLY A 63 29.46 -16.37 2.85
CA GLY A 63 30.50 -16.04 3.80
C GLY A 63 31.80 -16.67 3.33
N LYS A 64 32.73 -15.84 2.85
CA LYS A 64 34.08 -16.27 2.56
C LYS A 64 34.80 -16.36 3.90
N GLY A 65 34.61 -17.49 4.59
CA GLY A 65 35.41 -17.88 5.73
C GLY A 65 36.85 -18.08 5.28
N ARG A 66 37.74 -17.21 5.75
CA ARG A 66 39.16 -17.47 5.96
C ARG A 66 39.59 -16.72 7.20
#